data_AF-A0A537STK0-F1
#
_entry.id   AF-A0A537STK0-F1
#
_cell.length_a   1.000
_cell.length_b   1.000
_cell.length_c   1.000
_cell.angle_alpha   90.00
_cell.angle_beta   90.00
_cell.angle_gamma   90.00
#
_symmetry.space_group_name_H-M   'P 1'
#
loop_
_entity.id
_entity.type
_entity.pdbx_description
1 polymer ?
#
loop_
_entity_poly.entity_id
_entity_poly.type
_entity_poly.pdbx_seq_one_letter_code
_entity_poly.pdbx_strand_id
1 'polypeptide(L)'
;MLRKPKKGGGWSYFFNPPSWARKAGCPVGNEPLGTDYDAAVQRAAETVLLPAFDSWRSGGGTDAPETAIAKPGTLDWLFAEYRADRRYTALDVRTRRNHEVGFRLVAGHVMKGGRRLGTMPLKVITTAVTDALYEKLLVADDGRERRTTINHAMKSCRRAWNVASRRNPGELPL
;
A
#
# COMPACT_ATOMS: atom_id res chain seq x y z
N MET A 1 2.12 20.95 9.76
CA MET A 1 3.14 22.02 9.67
C MET A 1 2.98 22.95 10.85
N LEU A 2 4.07 23.31 11.53
CA LEU A 2 4.06 24.24 12.65
C LEU A 2 4.70 25.55 12.20
N ARG A 3 4.12 26.70 12.59
CA ARG A 3 4.73 28.02 12.41
C ARG A 3 5.12 28.61 13.76
N LYS A 4 6.27 29.26 13.83
CA LYS A 4 6.73 30.01 15.01
C LYS A 4 7.11 31.44 14.63
N PRO A 5 6.79 32.44 15.46
CA PRO A 5 7.18 33.82 15.20
C PRO A 5 8.69 34.01 15.40
N LYS A 6 9.33 34.81 14.54
CA LYS A 6 10.76 35.13 14.63
C LYS A 6 10.99 36.47 15.35
N LYS A 7 12.09 36.57 16.10
CA LYS A 7 12.51 37.82 16.76
C LYS A 7 12.97 38.80 15.67
N GLY A 8 12.13 39.80 15.36
CA GLY A 8 12.32 40.73 14.23
C GLY A 8 11.17 40.81 13.23
N GLY A 9 10.10 40.02 13.43
CA GLY A 9 8.96 39.94 12.49
C GLY A 9 9.08 38.76 11.53
N GLY A 10 7.93 38.30 11.02
CA GLY A 10 7.84 37.13 10.14
C GLY A 10 7.70 35.79 10.86
N TRP A 11 7.57 34.72 10.06
CA TRP A 11 7.31 33.35 10.52
C TRP A 11 8.42 32.40 10.07
N SER A 12 8.75 31.44 10.94
CA SER A 12 9.55 30.26 10.60
C SER A 12 8.65 29.02 10.60
N TYR A 13 8.83 28.17 9.60
CA TYR A 13 8.05 26.97 9.40
C TYR A 13 8.85 25.72 9.75
N PHE A 14 8.16 24.73 10.32
CA PHE A 14 8.76 23.48 10.78
C PHE A 14 7.88 22.29 10.39
N PHE A 15 8.52 21.21 9.99
CA PHE A 15 7.91 19.89 9.96
C PHE A 15 8.19 19.18 11.27
N ASN A 16 7.13 18.64 11.87
CA ASN A 16 7.22 17.94 13.15
C ASN A 16 6.25 16.75 13.10
N PRO A 17 6.74 15.52 12.94
CA PRO A 17 5.91 14.34 12.98
C PRO A 17 5.22 14.22 14.35
N PRO A 18 3.97 13.73 14.40
CA PRO A 18 3.25 13.51 15.65
C PRO A 18 4.07 12.67 16.65
N SER A 19 3.91 12.95 17.95
CA SER A 19 4.64 12.25 19.01
C SER A 19 4.43 10.73 19.00
N TRP A 20 3.23 10.27 18.66
CA TRP A 20 2.94 8.83 18.51
C TRP A 20 3.73 8.21 17.34
N ALA A 21 3.97 8.93 16.26
CA ALA A 21 4.68 8.43 15.09
C ALA A 21 6.18 8.29 15.37
N ARG A 22 6.76 9.28 16.06
CA ARG A 22 8.16 9.22 16.51
C ARG A 22 8.38 8.04 17.47
N LYS A 23 7.45 7.82 18.41
CA LYS A 23 7.50 6.66 19.34
C LYS A 23 7.40 5.30 18.63
N ALA A 24 6.74 5.25 17.49
CA ALA A 24 6.59 4.03 16.69
C ALA A 24 7.76 3.79 15.70
N GLY A 25 8.82 4.61 15.74
CA GLY A 25 10.01 4.43 14.90
C GLY A 25 9.90 5.04 13.50
N CYS A 26 9.11 6.11 13.33
CA CYS A 26 9.07 6.86 12.07
C CYS A 26 10.46 7.44 11.72
N PRO A 27 10.99 7.19 10.51
CA PRO A 27 12.29 7.71 10.09
C PRO A 27 12.26 9.21 9.76
N VAL A 28 11.06 9.78 9.54
CA VAL A 28 10.92 11.21 9.26
C VAL A 28 11.14 11.99 10.56
N GLY A 29 12.18 12.82 10.57
CA GLY A 29 12.57 13.64 11.72
C GLY A 29 11.91 15.02 11.75
N ASN A 30 12.26 15.79 12.80
CA ASN A 30 11.90 17.19 12.87
C ASN A 30 12.82 17.99 11.93
N GLU A 31 12.25 18.79 11.03
CA GLU A 31 13.03 19.55 10.06
C GLU A 31 12.60 21.03 10.03
N PRO A 32 13.54 21.99 10.12
CA PRO A 32 13.26 23.39 9.84
C PRO A 32 13.05 23.59 8.34
N LEU A 33 11.91 24.16 7.95
CA LEU A 33 11.54 24.40 6.55
C LEU A 33 11.88 25.81 6.06
N GLY A 34 12.45 26.65 6.93
CA GLY A 34 12.83 28.02 6.62
C GLY A 34 11.73 29.04 6.90
N THR A 35 11.80 30.19 6.24
CA THR A 35 10.92 31.35 6.47
C THR A 35 10.01 31.68 5.28
N ASP A 36 10.28 31.08 4.12
CA ASP A 36 9.43 31.17 2.94
C ASP A 36 8.29 30.15 3.08
N TYR A 37 7.05 30.62 2.96
CA TYR A 37 5.86 29.78 3.13
C TYR A 37 5.69 28.79 1.97
N ASP A 38 5.84 29.26 0.74
CA ASP A 38 5.58 28.47 -0.46
C ASP A 38 6.63 27.38 -0.61
N ALA A 39 7.91 27.73 -0.38
CA ALA A 39 8.99 26.75 -0.35
C ALA A 39 8.81 25.71 0.77
N ALA A 40 8.30 26.14 1.93
CA ALA A 40 8.05 25.24 3.05
C ALA A 40 6.85 24.30 2.80
N VAL A 41 5.81 24.76 2.09
CA VAL A 41 4.69 23.92 1.65
C VAL A 41 5.15 22.92 0.60
N GLN A 42 5.89 23.35 -0.42
CA GLN A 42 6.39 22.47 -1.48
C GLN A 42 7.29 21.35 -0.91
N ARG A 43 8.16 21.69 0.05
CA ARG A 43 9.03 20.70 0.71
C ARG A 43 8.27 19.76 1.66
N ALA A 44 7.33 20.30 2.43
CA ALA A 44 6.57 19.51 3.40
C ALA A 44 5.51 18.61 2.74
N ALA A 45 4.73 19.15 1.81
CA ALA A 45 3.55 18.50 1.27
C ALA A 45 3.82 17.71 -0.02
N GLU A 46 4.66 18.23 -0.92
CA GLU A 46 4.72 17.69 -2.29
C GLU A 46 5.92 16.79 -2.53
N THR A 47 7.08 17.06 -1.91
CA THR A 47 8.34 16.45 -2.39
C THR A 47 8.93 15.38 -1.50
N VAL A 48 8.92 15.52 -0.16
CA VAL A 48 9.71 14.61 0.71
C VAL A 48 8.98 14.19 1.98
N LEU A 49 8.47 15.13 2.77
CA LEU A 49 8.19 14.83 4.18
C LEU A 49 6.84 14.16 4.42
N LEU A 50 5.75 14.64 3.81
CA LEU A 50 4.45 13.97 3.88
C LEU A 50 4.43 12.65 3.09
N PRO A 51 4.96 12.54 1.87
CA PRO A 51 5.04 11.26 1.17
C PRO A 51 5.84 10.20 1.93
N ALA A 52 7.00 10.54 2.50
CA ALA A 52 7.78 9.60 3.31
C ALA A 52 7.07 9.22 4.61
N PHE A 53 6.38 10.18 5.24
CA PHE A 53 5.59 9.93 6.44
C PHE A 53 4.40 9.01 6.15
N ASP A 54 3.68 9.23 5.06
CA ASP A 54 2.56 8.40 4.62
C ASP A 54 3.02 7.02 4.14
N SER A 55 4.21 6.92 3.53
CA SER A 55 4.83 5.65 3.17
C SER A 55 5.13 4.79 4.38
N TRP A 56 5.84 5.35 5.34
CA TRP A 56 6.10 4.67 6.61
C TRP A 56 4.80 4.32 7.34
N ARG A 57 3.84 5.25 7.41
CA ARG A 57 2.55 5.05 8.06
C ARG A 57 1.71 3.95 7.40
N SER A 58 1.85 3.77 6.09
CA SER A 58 1.16 2.74 5.31
C SER A 58 1.93 1.42 5.22
N GLY A 59 3.14 1.35 5.81
CA GLY A 59 4.02 0.17 5.78
C GLY A 59 4.68 -0.06 4.42
N GLY A 60 5.18 1.00 3.76
CA GLY A 60 5.72 0.95 2.40
C GLY A 60 4.64 0.95 1.32
N GLY A 61 3.45 1.44 1.66
CA GLY A 61 2.28 1.36 0.80
C GLY A 61 2.22 2.37 -0.34
N THR A 62 2.97 3.45 -0.22
CA THR A 62 3.16 4.48 -1.26
C THR A 62 4.50 4.33 -1.99
N ASP A 63 5.41 3.47 -1.53
CA ASP A 63 6.62 3.04 -2.27
C ASP A 63 6.31 1.92 -3.28
N ALA A 64 5.06 1.46 -3.33
CA ALA A 64 4.63 0.63 -4.44
C ALA A 64 4.82 1.47 -5.71
N PRO A 65 5.67 1.03 -6.66
CA PRO A 65 5.88 1.78 -7.88
C PRO A 65 4.52 2.08 -8.49
N GLU A 66 4.37 3.32 -9.01
CA GLU A 66 3.22 3.76 -9.78
C GLU A 66 2.65 2.57 -10.52
N THR A 67 1.37 2.29 -10.27
CA THR A 67 0.70 1.06 -10.67
C THR A 67 0.96 0.85 -12.15
N ALA A 68 1.99 0.06 -12.48
CA ALA A 68 2.34 -0.23 -13.87
C ALA A 68 1.04 -0.68 -14.51
N ILE A 69 0.57 0.07 -15.52
CA ILE A 69 -0.79 -0.02 -16.08
C ILE A 69 -1.20 -1.48 -16.04
N ALA A 70 -2.18 -1.78 -15.18
CA ALA A 70 -2.47 -3.15 -14.81
C ALA A 70 -2.92 -3.90 -16.06
N LYS A 71 -2.02 -4.70 -16.64
CA LYS A 71 -2.26 -5.35 -17.93
C LYS A 71 -3.44 -6.32 -17.77
N PRO A 72 -4.44 -6.29 -18.68
CA PRO A 72 -5.54 -7.24 -18.66
C PRO A 72 -5.04 -8.68 -18.48
N GLY A 73 -5.74 -9.44 -17.63
CA GLY A 73 -5.36 -10.82 -17.30
C GLY A 73 -4.19 -10.97 -16.32
N THR A 74 -3.73 -9.91 -15.66
CA THR A 74 -2.77 -9.99 -14.53
C THR A 74 -3.45 -9.90 -13.16
N LEU A 75 -2.71 -10.25 -12.10
CA LEU A 75 -3.23 -10.14 -10.73
C LEU A 75 -3.51 -8.69 -10.32
N ASP A 76 -2.66 -7.74 -10.71
CA ASP A 76 -2.91 -6.31 -10.46
C ASP A 76 -4.16 -5.83 -11.19
N TRP A 77 -4.40 -6.33 -12.41
CA TRP A 77 -5.61 -6.01 -13.17
C TRP A 77 -6.86 -6.54 -12.48
N LEU A 78 -6.82 -7.77 -11.95
CA LEU A 78 -7.90 -8.34 -11.17
C LEU A 78 -8.24 -7.48 -9.94
N PHE A 79 -7.24 -6.94 -9.24
CA PHE A 79 -7.49 -6.04 -8.12
C PHE A 79 -8.03 -4.68 -8.57
N ALA A 80 -7.58 -4.15 -9.72
CA ALA A 80 -8.16 -2.93 -10.31
C ALA A 80 -9.64 -3.13 -10.68
N GLU A 81 -10.00 -4.25 -11.29
CA GLU A 81 -11.39 -4.62 -11.60
C GLU A 81 -12.26 -4.67 -10.35
N TYR A 82 -11.74 -5.23 -9.26
CA TYR A 82 -12.47 -5.26 -7.99
C TYR A 82 -12.64 -3.86 -7.40
N ARG A 83 -11.62 -3.01 -7.44
CA ARG A 83 -11.68 -1.62 -6.94
C ARG A 83 -12.72 -0.78 -7.69
N ALA A 84 -12.92 -1.05 -8.98
CA ALA A 84 -13.92 -0.39 -9.81
C ALA A 84 -15.36 -0.91 -9.58
N ASP A 85 -15.54 -2.05 -8.91
CA ASP A 85 -16.85 -2.64 -8.70
C ASP A 85 -17.64 -1.95 -7.57
N ARG A 86 -18.96 -1.86 -7.75
CA ARG A 86 -19.88 -1.27 -6.75
C ARG A 86 -19.75 -1.91 -5.37
N ARG A 87 -19.45 -3.21 -5.31
CA ARG A 87 -19.31 -3.95 -4.05
C ARG A 87 -18.08 -3.53 -3.27
N TYR A 88 -17.08 -2.96 -3.92
CA TYR A 88 -15.91 -2.39 -3.26
C TYR A 88 -16.14 -0.92 -2.91
N THR A 89 -16.71 -0.13 -3.82
CA THR A 89 -16.95 1.30 -3.59
C THR A 89 -17.98 1.56 -2.49
N ALA A 90 -18.92 0.64 -2.28
CA ALA A 90 -19.89 0.69 -1.18
C ALA A 90 -19.31 0.32 0.20
N LEU A 91 -18.07 -0.16 0.29
CA LEU A 91 -17.44 -0.53 1.56
C LEU A 91 -16.97 0.69 2.35
N ASP A 92 -17.05 0.60 3.68
CA ASP A 92 -16.49 1.62 4.56
C ASP A 92 -14.94 1.70 4.40
N VAL A 93 -14.38 2.84 4.80
CA VAL A 93 -12.95 3.14 4.64
C VAL A 93 -12.06 2.10 5.33
N ARG A 94 -12.45 1.61 6.52
CA ARG A 94 -11.67 0.62 7.26
C ARG A 94 -11.68 -0.72 6.53
N THR A 95 -12.83 -1.15 6.03
CA THR A 95 -12.93 -2.42 5.27
C THR A 95 -12.16 -2.35 3.95
N ARG A 96 -12.23 -1.23 3.22
CA ARG A 96 -11.39 -1.01 2.02
C ARG A 96 -9.91 -1.08 2.36
N ARG A 97 -9.47 -0.39 3.42
CA ARG A 97 -8.08 -0.43 3.87
C ARG A 97 -7.61 -1.85 4.18
N ASN A 98 -8.45 -2.67 4.83
CA ASN A 98 -8.12 -4.06 5.13
C ASN A 98 -7.93 -4.90 3.85
N HIS A 99 -8.77 -4.69 2.83
CA HIS A 99 -8.57 -5.32 1.53
C HIS A 99 -7.27 -4.88 0.87
N GLU A 100 -6.97 -3.58 0.86
CA GLU A 100 -5.74 -3.05 0.25
C GLU A 100 -4.46 -3.57 0.92
N VAL A 101 -4.46 -3.75 2.24
CA VAL A 101 -3.34 -4.39 2.94
C VAL A 101 -3.12 -5.81 2.42
N GLY A 102 -4.21 -6.58 2.24
CA GLY A 102 -4.14 -7.92 1.67
C GLY A 102 -3.63 -7.93 0.22
N PHE A 103 -4.16 -7.05 -0.62
CA PHE A 103 -3.74 -6.94 -2.03
C PHE A 103 -2.27 -6.58 -2.15
N ARG A 104 -1.81 -5.61 -1.36
CA ARG A 104 -0.41 -5.21 -1.36
C ARG A 104 0.50 -6.34 -0.91
N LEU A 105 0.11 -7.08 0.11
CA LEU A 105 0.91 -8.19 0.61
C LEU A 105 1.06 -9.30 -0.43
N VAL A 106 -0.04 -9.67 -1.09
CA VAL A 106 -0.07 -10.75 -2.07
C VAL A 106 0.53 -10.30 -3.41
N ALA A 107 0.01 -9.24 -4.03
CA ALA A 107 0.56 -8.75 -5.30
C ALA A 107 1.98 -8.23 -5.15
N GLY A 108 2.34 -7.64 -4.00
CA GLY A 108 3.70 -7.15 -3.73
C GLY A 108 4.75 -8.24 -3.56
N HIS A 109 4.35 -9.52 -3.42
CA HIS A 109 5.31 -10.59 -3.21
C HIS A 109 6.27 -10.73 -4.39
N VAL A 110 7.57 -10.72 -4.09
CA VAL A 110 8.64 -10.91 -5.08
C VAL A 110 9.02 -12.39 -5.14
N MET A 111 8.84 -13.00 -6.31
CA MET A 111 9.16 -14.40 -6.55
C MET A 111 10.66 -14.62 -6.80
N LYS A 112 11.09 -15.89 -6.78
CA LYS A 112 12.45 -16.28 -7.21
C LYS A 112 12.63 -15.83 -8.67
N GLY A 113 13.50 -14.85 -8.91
CA GLY A 113 13.64 -14.16 -10.20
C GLY A 113 13.32 -12.67 -10.17
N GLY A 114 12.97 -12.10 -9.02
CA GLY A 114 12.82 -10.65 -8.85
C GLY A 114 11.50 -10.08 -9.38
N ARG A 115 10.65 -10.91 -10.00
CA ARG A 115 9.37 -10.48 -10.53
C ARG A 115 8.31 -10.44 -9.43
N ARG A 116 7.50 -9.37 -9.44
CA ARG A 116 6.36 -9.17 -8.54
C ARG A 116 5.16 -10.02 -8.98
N LEU A 117 4.52 -10.72 -8.04
CA LEU A 117 3.36 -11.58 -8.29
C LEU A 117 2.19 -10.84 -8.95
N GLY A 118 1.96 -9.57 -8.57
CA GLY A 118 0.96 -8.69 -9.18
C GLY A 118 1.05 -8.61 -10.72
N THR A 119 2.28 -8.65 -11.25
CA THR A 119 2.55 -8.53 -12.70
C THR A 119 2.44 -9.85 -13.46
N MET A 120 2.12 -10.94 -12.76
CA MET A 120 2.00 -12.27 -13.36
C MET A 120 0.62 -12.43 -14.01
N PRO A 121 0.54 -13.13 -15.16
CA PRO A 121 -0.74 -13.52 -15.72
C PRO A 121 -1.49 -14.45 -14.76
N LEU A 122 -2.80 -14.27 -14.64
CA LEU A 122 -3.66 -15.08 -13.76
C LEU A 122 -3.58 -16.58 -14.07
N LYS A 123 -3.35 -16.95 -15.34
CA LYS A 123 -3.17 -18.34 -15.79
C LYS A 123 -1.99 -19.05 -15.12
N VAL A 124 -1.00 -18.31 -14.62
CA VAL A 124 0.19 -18.87 -13.97
C VAL A 124 -0.02 -19.02 -12.46
N ILE A 125 -1.04 -18.38 -11.90
CA ILE A 125 -1.37 -18.43 -10.47
C ILE A 125 -2.23 -19.66 -10.23
N THR A 126 -1.57 -20.81 -10.08
CA THR A 126 -2.22 -22.09 -9.76
C THR A 126 -2.47 -22.21 -8.26
N THR A 127 -3.24 -23.23 -7.86
CA THR A 127 -3.42 -23.59 -6.44
C THR A 127 -2.07 -23.88 -5.77
N ALA A 128 -1.18 -24.62 -6.41
CA ALA A 128 0.16 -24.90 -5.89
C ALA A 128 0.99 -23.63 -5.66
N VAL A 129 0.93 -22.65 -6.57
CA VAL A 129 1.60 -21.34 -6.38
C VAL A 129 0.98 -20.59 -5.20
N THR A 130 -0.35 -20.68 -5.06
CA THR A 130 -1.10 -20.01 -4.00
C THR A 130 -0.79 -20.62 -2.62
N ASP A 131 -0.71 -21.94 -2.51
CA ASP A 131 -0.38 -22.65 -1.28
C ASP A 131 1.05 -22.37 -0.85
N ALA A 132 2.00 -22.44 -1.79
CA ALA A 132 3.40 -22.09 -1.53
C ALA A 132 3.56 -20.62 -1.09
N LEU A 133 2.79 -19.70 -1.68
CA LEU A 133 2.75 -18.30 -1.25
C LEU A 133 2.20 -18.19 0.17
N TYR A 134 1.10 -18.88 0.47
CA TYR A 134 0.47 -18.84 1.79
C TYR A 134 1.45 -19.30 2.87
N GLU A 135 2.11 -20.44 2.69
CA GLU A 135 3.12 -20.96 3.62
C GLU A 135 4.26 -19.97 3.82
N LYS A 136 4.75 -19.37 2.73
CA LYS A 136 5.85 -18.40 2.79
C LYS A 136 5.46 -17.10 3.50
N LEU A 137 4.21 -16.65 3.36
CA LEU A 137 3.72 -15.44 4.01
C LEU A 137 3.26 -15.69 5.45
N LEU A 138 2.98 -16.95 5.82
CA LEU A 138 2.47 -17.32 7.14
C LEU A 138 3.46 -16.95 8.26
N VAL A 139 4.76 -17.09 7.98
CA VAL A 139 5.83 -16.74 8.91
C VAL A 139 6.52 -15.48 8.39
N ALA A 140 6.64 -14.47 9.24
CA ALA A 140 7.35 -13.25 8.89
C ALA A 140 8.86 -13.40 9.03
N ASP A 141 9.61 -12.43 8.50
CA ASP A 141 11.08 -12.42 8.54
C ASP A 141 11.65 -12.47 9.97
N ASP A 142 10.88 -12.01 10.96
CA ASP A 142 11.22 -12.08 12.39
C ASP A 142 10.81 -13.39 13.06
N GLY A 143 10.40 -14.40 12.29
CA GLY A 143 9.97 -15.72 12.77
C GLY A 143 8.58 -15.74 13.38
N ARG A 144 7.87 -14.60 13.48
CA ARG A 144 6.52 -14.57 14.04
C ARG A 144 5.49 -15.07 13.04
N GLU A 145 4.61 -15.93 13.52
CA GLU A 145 3.45 -16.37 12.75
C GLU A 145 2.42 -15.24 12.61
N ARG A 146 1.92 -15.01 11.39
CA ARG A 146 0.94 -13.96 11.05
C ARG A 146 -0.35 -14.52 10.44
N ARG A 147 -0.78 -15.69 10.91
CA ARG A 147 -1.93 -16.45 10.38
C ARG A 147 -3.18 -15.62 10.14
N THR A 148 -3.59 -14.81 11.12
CA THR A 148 -4.79 -13.97 10.99
C THR A 148 -4.67 -12.99 9.82
N THR A 149 -3.53 -12.32 9.70
CA THR A 149 -3.26 -11.37 8.61
C THR A 149 -3.30 -12.05 7.25
N ILE A 150 -2.63 -13.21 7.11
CA ILE A 150 -2.59 -13.93 5.85
C ILE A 150 -3.95 -14.48 5.48
N ASN A 151 -4.70 -15.03 6.43
CA ASN A 151 -6.07 -15.48 6.19
C ASN A 151 -6.98 -14.34 5.70
N HIS A 152 -6.83 -13.14 6.28
CA HIS A 152 -7.56 -11.96 5.79
C HIS A 152 -7.12 -11.52 4.39
N ALA A 153 -5.82 -11.59 4.08
CA ALA A 153 -5.31 -11.32 2.75
C ALA A 153 -5.89 -12.31 1.72
N MET A 154 -5.84 -13.61 1.99
CA MET A 154 -6.39 -14.65 1.11
C MET A 154 -7.90 -14.50 0.90
N LYS A 155 -8.66 -14.20 1.97
CA LYS A 155 -10.10 -13.91 1.86
C LYS A 155 -10.38 -12.69 0.98
N SER A 156 -9.55 -11.65 1.09
CA SER A 156 -9.65 -10.45 0.26
C SER A 156 -9.37 -10.76 -1.22
N CYS A 157 -8.30 -11.50 -1.51
CA CYS A 157 -7.97 -11.92 -2.87
C CYS A 157 -9.05 -12.81 -3.47
N ARG A 158 -9.58 -13.79 -2.71
CA ARG A 158 -10.71 -14.62 -3.13
C ARG A 158 -11.96 -13.79 -3.45
N ARG A 159 -12.25 -12.76 -2.64
CA ARG A 159 -13.37 -11.87 -2.89
C ARG A 159 -13.17 -11.09 -4.18
N ALA A 160 -11.99 -10.52 -4.41
CA ALA A 160 -11.65 -9.83 -5.64
C ALA A 160 -11.78 -10.74 -6.86
N TRP A 161 -11.26 -11.97 -6.77
CA TRP A 161 -11.35 -12.98 -7.83
C TRP A 161 -12.79 -13.27 -8.22
N ASN A 162 -13.65 -13.55 -7.24
CA ASN A 162 -15.06 -13.86 -7.46
C ASN A 162 -15.84 -12.70 -8.09
N VAL A 163 -15.44 -11.45 -7.83
CA VAL A 163 -16.09 -10.28 -8.43
C VAL A 163 -15.58 -10.05 -9.84
N ALA A 164 -14.26 -10.07 -10.03
CA ALA A 164 -13.63 -9.89 -11.33
C ALA A 164 -14.03 -10.99 -12.33
N SER A 165 -14.11 -12.25 -11.91
CA SER A 165 -14.53 -13.38 -12.77
C SER A 165 -15.97 -13.24 -13.26
N ARG A 166 -16.86 -12.69 -12.43
CA ARG A 166 -18.26 -12.44 -12.80
C ARG A 166 -18.43 -11.25 -13.72
N ARG A 167 -17.53 -10.25 -13.64
CA ARG A 167 -17.53 -9.07 -14.51
C ARG A 167 -16.92 -9.38 -15.88
N ASN A 168 -15.93 -10.26 -15.91
CA ASN A 168 -15.13 -10.58 -17.09
C ASN A 168 -15.18 -12.09 -17.36
N PRO A 169 -16.32 -12.63 -17.80
CA PRO A 169 -16.44 -14.05 -18.10
C PRO A 169 -15.49 -14.45 -19.23
N GLY A 170 -14.72 -15.53 -19.05
CA GLY A 170 -13.76 -16.04 -20.04
C GLY A 170 -12.34 -15.45 -19.96
N GLU A 171 -12.16 -14.33 -19.26
CA GLU A 171 -10.85 -13.67 -19.10
C GLU A 171 -10.02 -14.26 -17.93
N LEU A 172 -10.69 -14.85 -16.95
CA LEU A 172 -10.04 -15.51 -15.82
C LEU A 172 -10.04 -17.03 -16.03
N PRO A 173 -8.94 -17.74 -15.70
CA PRO A 173 -8.94 -19.19 -15.65
C PRO A 173 -9.96 -19.65 -14.58
N LEU A 174 -10.78 -20.65 -14.94
CA LEU A 174 -11.78 -21.25 -14.06
C LEU A 174 -11.14 -22.18 -13.03
#